data_AF-A0A973NQ28-F1
#
_entry.id   AF-A0A973NQ28-F1
#
_cell.length_a   1.000
_cell.length_b   1.000
_cell.length_c   1.000
_cell.angle_alpha   90.00
_cell.angle_beta   90.00
_cell.angle_gamma   90.00
#
_symmetry.space_group_name_H-M   'P 1'
#
loop_
_entity.id
_entity.type
_entity.pdbx_description
1 polymer ?
#
loop_
_entity_poly.entity_id
_entity_poly.type
_entity_poly.pdbx_seq_one_letter_code
_entity_poly.pdbx_strand_id
1 'polypeptide(L)'
;MAEHDEGITTLNTLIATTIDSITGYEDSAKNVESERFREIFRSRADERQRIVEELRAEVRRLGGNPEDDGSFMGKAHQRFEDLKAAITGRDEKAIINEVERGEDYLKSKWQAALDSGTLKGETHDIVERCYQSVKQGHDQISHLKHGMESEA
;
A
#
# COMPACT_ATOMS: atom_id res chain seq x y z
N MET A 1 -23.58 -6.14 15.65
CA MET A 1 -23.17 -4.73 15.81
C MET A 1 -21.70 -4.64 16.11
N ALA A 2 -21.22 -5.08 17.28
CA ALA A 2 -19.78 -5.04 17.63
C ALA A 2 -18.84 -5.71 16.59
N GLU A 3 -19.26 -6.85 16.00
CA GLU A 3 -18.47 -7.55 14.98
C GLU A 3 -18.29 -6.76 13.67
N HIS A 4 -19.31 -5.99 13.26
CA HIS A 4 -19.19 -5.12 12.08
C HIS A 4 -18.29 -3.91 12.40
N ASP A 5 -18.34 -3.39 13.63
CA ASP A 5 -17.53 -2.23 14.03
C ASP A 5 -16.03 -2.55 13.97
N GLU A 6 -15.62 -3.74 14.42
CA GLU A 6 -14.23 -4.21 14.33
C GLU A 6 -13.80 -4.46 12.87
N GLY A 7 -14.66 -5.07 12.06
CA GLY A 7 -14.42 -5.26 10.62
C GLY A 7 -14.27 -3.94 9.87
N ILE A 8 -15.15 -2.97 10.13
CA ILE A 8 -15.10 -1.62 9.56
C ILE A 8 -13.80 -0.90 9.97
N THR A 9 -13.40 -1.01 11.23
CA THR A 9 -12.14 -0.41 11.74
C THR A 9 -10.93 -1.01 11.03
N THR A 10 -10.95 -2.33 10.82
CA THR A 10 -9.89 -3.04 10.10
C THR A 10 -9.84 -2.61 8.63
N LEU A 11 -10.97 -2.55 7.94
CA LEU A 11 -11.05 -2.09 6.55
C LEU A 11 -10.58 -0.64 6.39
N ASN A 12 -10.98 0.27 7.28
CA ASN A 12 -10.51 1.66 7.24
C ASN A 12 -9.01 1.77 7.46
N THR A 13 -8.41 0.92 8.30
CA THR A 13 -6.96 0.84 8.44
C THR A 13 -6.28 0.38 7.15
N LEU A 14 -6.85 -0.61 6.46
CA LEU A 14 -6.33 -1.08 5.17
C LEU A 14 -6.49 -0.01 4.08
N ILE A 15 -7.61 0.72 4.05
CA ILE A 15 -7.82 1.85 3.13
C ILE A 15 -6.74 2.91 3.34
N ALA A 16 -6.56 3.39 4.58
CA ALA A 16 -5.60 4.45 4.88
C ALA A 16 -4.17 4.07 4.46
N THR A 17 -3.73 2.87 4.79
CA THR A 17 -2.38 2.39 4.44
C THR A 17 -2.22 2.14 2.94
N THR A 18 -3.29 1.80 2.23
CA THR A 18 -3.27 1.65 0.77
C THR A 18 -3.21 3.02 0.07
N ILE A 19 -3.84 4.06 0.63
CA ILE A 19 -3.72 5.45 0.16
C ILE A 19 -2.28 5.97 0.34
N ASP A 20 -1.62 5.62 1.44
CA ASP A 20 -0.20 5.95 1.62
C ASP A 20 0.68 5.31 0.54
N SER A 21 0.40 4.05 0.16
CA SER A 21 1.09 3.35 -0.94
C SER A 21 0.86 4.03 -2.30
N ILE A 22 -0.37 4.49 -2.59
CA ILE A 22 -0.65 5.30 -3.79
C ILE A 22 0.24 6.53 -3.81
N THR A 23 0.28 7.28 -2.70
CA THR A 23 1.08 8.51 -2.58
C THR A 23 2.58 8.21 -2.78
N GLY A 24 3.09 7.15 -2.14
CA GLY A 24 4.48 6.73 -2.28
C GLY A 24 4.86 6.37 -3.71
N TYR A 25 3.98 5.66 -4.43
CA TYR A 25 4.19 5.33 -5.84
C TYR A 25 4.13 6.56 -6.75
N GLU A 26 3.14 7.44 -6.57
CA GLU A 26 3.00 8.66 -7.37
C GLU A 26 4.21 9.58 -7.20
N ASP A 27 4.69 9.76 -5.97
CA ASP A 27 5.86 10.58 -5.69
C ASP A 27 7.13 9.93 -6.23
N SER A 28 7.26 8.61 -6.14
CA SER A 28 8.39 7.89 -6.76
C SER A 28 8.39 8.03 -8.29
N ALA A 29 7.22 7.94 -8.93
CA ALA A 29 7.08 8.10 -10.37
C ALA A 29 7.46 9.50 -10.86
N LYS A 30 7.19 10.54 -10.06
CA LYS A 30 7.57 11.93 -10.38
C LYS A 30 9.08 12.16 -10.33
N ASN A 31 9.82 11.35 -9.55
CA ASN A 31 11.20 11.63 -9.18
C ASN A 31 12.23 10.62 -9.68
N VAL A 32 11.81 9.45 -10.16
CA VAL A 32 12.68 8.50 -10.84
C VAL A 32 13.04 9.00 -12.26
N GLU A 33 14.24 8.73 -12.77
CA GLU A 33 14.66 9.13 -14.11
C GLU A 33 14.24 8.09 -15.16
N SER A 34 14.38 6.81 -14.82
CA SER A 34 14.01 5.65 -15.62
C SER A 34 12.51 5.62 -15.96
N GLU A 35 12.18 5.72 -17.25
CA GLU A 35 10.80 5.58 -17.74
C GLU A 35 10.18 4.23 -17.37
N ARG A 36 10.98 3.16 -17.41
CA ARG A 36 10.54 1.82 -17.01
C ARG A 36 10.01 1.81 -15.56
N PHE A 37 10.74 2.43 -14.63
CA PHE A 37 10.33 2.47 -13.23
C PHE A 37 9.13 3.41 -13.01
N ARG A 38 9.09 4.53 -13.74
CA ARG A 38 7.95 5.45 -13.75
C ARG A 38 6.66 4.76 -14.16
N GLU A 39 6.69 3.97 -15.23
CA GLU A 39 5.54 3.19 -15.70
C GLU A 39 5.09 2.15 -14.66
N ILE A 40 6.04 1.44 -14.04
CA ILE A 40 5.74 0.46 -12.99
C ILE A 40 5.05 1.13 -11.80
N PHE A 41 5.59 2.23 -11.29
CA PHE A 41 5.02 2.93 -10.14
C PHE A 41 3.62 3.48 -10.45
N ARG A 42 3.41 4.08 -11.63
CA ARG A 42 2.07 4.53 -12.05
C ARG A 42 1.06 3.38 -12.12
N SER A 43 1.46 2.27 -12.76
CA SER A 43 0.60 1.09 -12.85
C SER A 43 0.22 0.55 -11.47
N ARG A 44 1.13 0.62 -10.49
CA ARG A 44 0.84 0.19 -9.13
C ARG A 44 -0.07 1.18 -8.39
N ALA A 45 0.12 2.48 -8.55
CA ALA A 45 -0.80 3.48 -8.01
C ALA A 45 -2.24 3.26 -8.51
N ASP A 46 -2.42 3.05 -9.82
CA ASP A 46 -3.74 2.79 -10.42
C ASP A 46 -4.40 1.52 -9.87
N GLU A 47 -3.61 0.46 -9.64
CA GLU A 47 -4.12 -0.78 -9.07
C GLU A 47 -4.55 -0.60 -7.61
N ARG A 48 -3.77 0.16 -6.83
CA ARG A 48 -4.09 0.50 -5.44
C ARG A 48 -5.33 1.38 -5.32
N GLN A 49 -5.56 2.29 -6.26
CA GLN A 49 -6.80 3.09 -6.33
C GLN A 49 -8.04 2.20 -6.45
N ARG A 50 -8.00 1.18 -7.32
CA ARG A 50 -9.12 0.21 -7.46
C ARG A 50 -9.36 -0.58 -6.19
N ILE A 51 -8.28 -1.00 -5.51
CA ILE A 51 -8.39 -1.68 -4.21
C ILE A 51 -9.08 -0.78 -3.18
N VAL A 52 -8.69 0.49 -3.10
CA VAL A 52 -9.32 1.46 -2.19
C VAL A 52 -10.81 1.57 -2.47
N GLU A 53 -11.21 1.73 -3.73
CA GLU A 53 -12.63 1.80 -4.09
C GLU A 53 -13.42 0.56 -3.67
N GLU A 54 -12.85 -0.63 -3.85
CA GLU A 54 -13.44 -1.90 -3.46
C GLU A 54 -13.61 -2.02 -1.94
N LEU A 55 -12.59 -1.68 -1.16
CA LEU A 55 -12.67 -1.67 0.31
C LEU A 55 -13.68 -0.63 0.80
N ARG A 56 -13.73 0.56 0.19
CA ARG A 56 -14.69 1.60 0.55
C ARG A 56 -16.12 1.17 0.28
N ALA A 57 -16.37 0.45 -0.82
CA ALA A 57 -17.67 -0.14 -1.10
C ALA A 57 -18.07 -1.14 -0.02
N GLU A 58 -17.12 -1.96 0.43
CA GLU A 58 -17.34 -2.94 1.49
C GLU A 58 -17.63 -2.29 2.85
N VAL A 59 -16.91 -1.23 3.22
CA VAL A 59 -17.21 -0.46 4.44
C VAL A 59 -18.64 0.08 4.42
N ARG A 60 -19.09 0.64 3.29
CA ARG A 60 -20.47 1.13 3.13
C ARG A 60 -21.49 0.00 3.22
N ARG A 61 -21.20 -1.18 2.64
CA ARG A 61 -22.06 -2.37 2.72
C ARG A 61 -22.28 -2.83 4.17
N LEU A 62 -21.23 -2.74 5.00
CA LEU A 62 -21.29 -3.05 6.42
C LEU A 62 -22.00 -1.97 7.27
N GLY A 63 -22.34 -0.82 6.67
CA GLY A 63 -23.00 0.32 7.33
C GLY A 63 -22.03 1.35 7.93
N GLY A 64 -20.74 1.27 7.61
CA GLY A 64 -19.71 2.19 8.08
C GLY A 64 -19.46 3.38 7.16
N ASN A 65 -18.68 4.35 7.65
CA ASN A 65 -18.14 5.43 6.84
C ASN A 65 -16.70 5.06 6.38
N PRO A 66 -16.43 4.99 5.07
CA PRO A 66 -15.09 4.71 4.58
C PRO A 66 -14.11 5.83 4.90
N GLU A 67 -12.85 5.45 5.11
CA GLU A 67 -11.74 6.39 5.23
C GLU A 67 -11.45 7.08 3.88
N ASP A 68 -11.25 8.39 3.94
CA ASP A 68 -10.96 9.24 2.78
C ASP A 68 -9.48 9.57 2.65
N ASP A 69 -8.73 9.50 3.76
CA ASP A 69 -7.34 9.96 3.86
C ASP A 69 -6.33 8.83 4.14
N GLY A 70 -5.05 9.12 3.89
CA GLY A 70 -3.93 8.24 4.24
C GLY A 70 -3.70 8.11 5.74
N SER A 71 -2.83 7.18 6.17
CA SER A 71 -2.51 7.00 7.59
C SER A 71 -1.49 8.06 8.05
N PHE A 72 -1.97 9.27 8.35
CA PHE A 72 -1.12 10.37 8.83
C PHE A 72 -0.63 10.22 10.30
N MET A 73 -0.51 9.00 10.85
CA MET A 73 -0.02 8.78 12.22
C MET A 73 1.17 7.81 12.33
N GLY A 74 2.27 8.31 12.92
CA GLY A 74 3.39 7.54 13.45
C GLY A 74 4.39 7.04 12.41
N LYS A 75 4.25 5.78 11.98
CA LYS A 75 5.27 5.07 11.16
C LYS A 75 5.18 5.37 9.67
N ALA A 76 3.98 5.62 9.14
CA ALA A 76 3.79 6.01 7.75
C ALA A 76 4.35 7.41 7.47
N HIS A 77 4.20 8.34 8.42
CA HIS A 77 4.79 9.68 8.30
C HIS A 77 6.32 9.63 8.24
N GLN A 78 6.97 8.80 9.06
CA GLN A 78 8.43 8.67 9.02
C GLN A 78 8.91 8.14 7.66
N ARG A 79 8.25 7.12 7.11
CA ARG A 79 8.56 6.57 5.78
C ARG A 79 8.35 7.58 4.65
N PHE A 80 7.30 8.39 4.77
CA PHE A 80 7.06 9.48 3.83
C PHE A 80 8.18 10.52 3.86
N GLU A 81 8.68 10.89 5.04
CA GLU A 81 9.84 11.79 5.17
C GLU A 81 11.13 11.14 4.63
N ASP A 82 11.34 9.85 4.88
CA ASP A 82 12.48 9.09 4.32
C ASP A 82 12.41 9.04 2.77
N LEU A 83 11.19 8.92 2.20
CA LEU A 83 10.98 8.96 0.74
C LEU A 83 11.32 10.33 0.18
N LYS A 84 10.84 11.40 0.81
CA LYS A 84 11.22 12.76 0.43
C LYS A 84 12.73 12.96 0.49
N ALA A 85 13.38 12.47 1.54
CA ALA A 85 14.83 12.57 1.67
C ALA A 85 15.56 11.83 0.54
N ALA A 86 15.15 10.61 0.20
CA ALA A 86 15.70 9.85 -0.93
C ALA A 86 15.55 10.60 -2.26
N ILE A 87 14.37 11.20 -2.48
CA ILE A 87 14.07 12.01 -3.66
C ILE A 87 14.98 13.24 -3.77
N THR A 88 15.26 13.93 -2.65
CA THR A 88 16.15 15.12 -2.67
C THR A 88 17.57 14.79 -3.12
N GLY A 89 18.02 13.55 -2.91
CA GLY A 89 19.31 13.05 -3.40
C GLY A 89 19.31 12.59 -4.85
N ARG A 90 18.13 12.46 -5.49
CA ARG A 90 17.93 11.88 -6.83
C ARG A 90 18.58 10.49 -7.03
N ASP A 91 18.64 9.71 -5.96
CA ASP A 91 19.20 8.36 -6.01
C ASP A 91 18.07 7.36 -6.29
N GLU A 92 18.02 6.81 -7.51
CA GLU A 92 17.02 5.82 -7.90
C GLU A 92 17.04 4.57 -7.00
N LYS A 93 18.23 4.15 -6.53
CA LYS A 93 18.36 3.01 -5.61
C LYS A 93 17.76 3.36 -4.25
N ALA A 94 17.99 4.58 -3.77
CA ALA A 94 17.38 5.06 -2.54
C ALA A 94 15.84 5.14 -2.64
N ILE A 95 15.31 5.60 -3.78
CA ILE A 95 13.87 5.64 -4.05
C ILE A 95 13.30 4.22 -4.02
N ILE A 96 13.88 3.27 -4.77
CA ILE A 96 13.39 1.88 -4.82
C ILE A 96 13.47 1.20 -3.45
N ASN A 97 14.53 1.47 -2.68
CA ASN A 97 14.65 0.97 -1.31
C ASN A 97 13.53 1.49 -0.39
N GLU A 98 13.15 2.76 -0.49
CA GLU A 98 12.07 3.30 0.34
C GLU A 98 10.70 2.78 -0.11
N VAL A 99 10.47 2.67 -1.43
CA VAL A 99 9.22 2.07 -1.95
C VAL A 99 9.08 0.63 -1.46
N GLU A 100 10.15 -0.18 -1.52
CA GLU A 100 10.12 -1.55 -1.02
C GLU A 100 9.83 -1.60 0.48
N ARG A 101 10.51 -0.77 1.28
CA ARG A 101 10.19 -0.65 2.71
C ARG A 101 8.71 -0.36 2.91
N GLY A 102 8.17 0.64 2.20
CA GLY A 102 6.75 1.01 2.19
C GLY A 102 5.82 -0.17 1.94
N GLU A 103 6.09 -0.92 0.87
CA GLU A 103 5.30 -2.08 0.47
C GLU A 103 5.41 -3.25 1.46
N ASP A 104 6.56 -3.44 2.10
CA ASP A 104 6.74 -4.42 3.18
C ASP A 104 5.80 -4.15 4.36
N TYR A 105 5.66 -2.87 4.73
CA TYR A 105 4.73 -2.46 5.77
C TYR A 105 3.29 -2.64 5.36
N LEU A 106 2.93 -2.21 4.15
CA LEU A 106 1.59 -2.43 3.61
C LEU A 106 1.25 -3.92 3.67
N LYS A 107 2.09 -4.78 3.09
CA LYS A 107 1.92 -6.23 3.11
C LYS A 107 1.74 -6.77 4.54
N SER A 108 2.55 -6.33 5.50
CA SER A 108 2.42 -6.78 6.89
C SER A 108 1.08 -6.39 7.53
N LYS A 109 0.52 -5.22 7.19
CA LYS A 109 -0.79 -4.76 7.69
C LYS A 109 -1.94 -5.60 7.14
N TRP A 110 -1.88 -5.89 5.85
CA TRP A 110 -2.85 -6.75 5.20
C TRP A 110 -2.80 -8.19 5.74
N GLN A 111 -1.60 -8.74 5.89
CA GLN A 111 -1.44 -10.07 6.48
C GLN A 111 -1.96 -10.13 7.92
N ALA A 112 -1.63 -9.14 8.76
CA ALA A 112 -2.15 -9.08 10.13
C ALA A 112 -3.68 -8.96 10.19
N ALA A 113 -4.30 -8.26 9.23
CA ALA A 113 -5.76 -8.14 9.16
C ALA A 113 -6.45 -9.45 8.78
N LEU A 114 -5.84 -10.26 7.92
CA LEU A 114 -6.33 -11.59 7.54
C LEU A 114 -6.11 -12.61 8.67
N ASP A 115 -4.96 -12.55 9.33
CA ASP A 115 -4.60 -13.47 10.42
C ASP A 115 -5.37 -13.19 11.73
N SER A 116 -6.00 -12.01 11.89
CA SER A 116 -6.70 -11.63 13.12
C SER A 116 -7.99 -12.41 13.39
N GLY A 117 -8.60 -12.97 12.34
CA GLY A 117 -9.93 -13.60 12.40
C GLY A 117 -11.09 -12.61 12.58
N THR A 118 -10.82 -11.30 12.53
CA THR A 118 -11.84 -10.24 12.60
C THR A 118 -12.69 -10.18 11.33
N LEU A 119 -12.08 -10.40 10.16
CA LEU A 119 -12.77 -10.41 8.88
C LEU A 119 -13.39 -11.78 8.62
N LYS A 120 -14.68 -11.83 8.25
CA LYS A 120 -15.41 -13.09 8.02
C LYS A 120 -16.25 -13.03 6.76
N GLY A 121 -16.53 -14.21 6.21
CA GLY A 121 -17.40 -14.38 5.04
C GLY A 121 -16.96 -13.50 3.86
N GLU A 122 -17.93 -12.82 3.25
CA GLU A 122 -17.70 -11.99 2.06
C GLU A 122 -16.62 -10.91 2.27
N THR A 123 -16.57 -10.29 3.45
CA THR A 123 -15.54 -9.27 3.76
C THR A 123 -14.14 -9.87 3.75
N HIS A 124 -13.98 -11.07 4.34
CA HIS A 124 -12.69 -11.78 4.31
C HIS A 124 -12.28 -12.11 2.87
N ASP A 125 -13.21 -12.62 2.06
CA ASP A 125 -12.92 -13.01 0.67
C ASP A 125 -12.53 -11.82 -0.21
N ILE A 126 -13.15 -10.65 0.01
CA ILE A 126 -12.76 -9.38 -0.64
C ILE A 126 -11.35 -8.99 -0.23
N VAL A 127 -11.04 -8.97 1.06
CA VAL A 127 -9.72 -8.56 1.56
C VAL A 127 -8.63 -9.54 1.11
N GLU A 128 -8.89 -10.84 1.12
CA GLU A 128 -7.94 -11.85 0.63
C GLU A 128 -7.64 -11.65 -0.85
N ARG A 129 -8.67 -11.42 -1.68
CA ARG A 129 -8.48 -11.11 -3.11
C ARG A 129 -7.63 -9.86 -3.32
N CYS A 130 -7.96 -8.76 -2.64
CA CYS A 130 -7.19 -7.52 -2.73
C CYS A 130 -5.76 -7.70 -2.22
N TYR A 131 -5.55 -8.52 -1.18
CA TYR A 131 -4.22 -8.82 -0.66
C TYR A 131 -3.32 -9.49 -1.70
N GLN A 132 -3.87 -10.34 -2.57
CA GLN A 132 -3.08 -10.95 -3.64
C GLN A 132 -2.48 -9.91 -4.60
N SER A 133 -3.20 -8.82 -4.88
CA SER A 133 -2.68 -7.68 -5.64
C SER A 133 -1.62 -6.89 -4.84
N VAL A 134 -1.84 -6.69 -3.54
CA VAL A 134 -0.86 -6.07 -2.65
C VAL A 134 0.47 -6.83 -2.65
N LYS A 135 0.39 -8.14 -2.44
CA LYS A 135 1.54 -9.05 -2.41
C LYS A 135 2.29 -9.07 -3.74
N GLN A 136 1.58 -9.12 -4.88
CA GLN A 136 2.23 -9.06 -6.19
C GLN A 136 2.97 -7.74 -6.43
N GLY A 137 2.41 -6.61 -5.97
CA GLY A 137 3.08 -5.31 -6.03
C GLY A 137 4.37 -5.30 -5.21
N HIS A 138 4.29 -5.72 -3.95
CA HIS A 138 5.46 -5.89 -3.09
C HIS A 138 6.53 -6.78 -3.74
N ASP A 139 6.16 -7.97 -4.22
CA ASP A 139 7.10 -8.93 -4.78
C ASP A 139 7.77 -8.35 -6.04
N GLN A 140 7.06 -7.59 -6.87
CA GLN A 140 7.68 -6.91 -8.01
C GLN A 140 8.74 -5.90 -7.56
N ILE A 141 8.44 -5.03 -6.58
CA ILE A 141 9.41 -4.03 -6.10
C ILE A 141 10.62 -4.70 -5.44
N SER A 142 10.40 -5.76 -4.67
CA SER A 142 11.48 -6.55 -4.06
C SER A 142 12.43 -7.14 -5.13
N HIS A 143 11.89 -7.68 -6.23
CA HIS A 143 12.72 -8.15 -7.34
C HIS A 143 13.49 -7.01 -8.03
N LEU A 144 12.89 -5.82 -8.18
CA LEU A 144 13.59 -4.66 -8.75
C LEU A 144 14.78 -4.25 -7.88
N LYS A 145 14.58 -4.18 -6.55
CA LYS A 145 15.63 -3.86 -5.58
C LYS A 145 16.80 -4.85 -5.67
N HIS A 146 16.52 -6.16 -5.61
CA HIS A 146 17.57 -7.18 -5.71
C HIS A 146 18.29 -7.16 -7.05
N GLY A 147 17.59 -6.87 -8.16
CA GLY A 147 18.21 -6.67 -9.47
C GLY A 147 19.28 -5.57 -9.44
N MET A 148 18.96 -4.41 -8.83
CA MET A 148 19.90 -3.29 -8.70
C MET A 148 21.09 -3.56 -7.77
N GLU A 149 20.94 -4.45 -6.79
CA GLU A 149 22.04 -4.86 -5.90
C GLU A 149 22.99 -5.85 -6.57
N SER A 150 22.50 -6.64 -7.53
CA SER A 150 23.33 -7.61 -8.28
C SER A 150 24.17 -6.98 -9.40
N GLU A 151 23.84 -5.75 -9.81
CA GLU A 151 24.53 -4.99 -10.87
C GLU A 151 25.59 -4.00 -10.33
N ALA A 152 25.73 -3.88 -9.00
CA ALA A 152 26.65 -2.96 -8.31
C ALA A 152 27.92 -3.66 -7.80
#